data_AF-A0A6A3G9V2-F1
#
_entry.id   AF-A0A6A3G9V2-F1
#
_cell.length_a   1.000
_cell.length_b   1.000
_cell.length_c   1.000
_cell.angle_alpha   90.00
_cell.angle_beta   90.00
_cell.angle_gamma   90.00
#
_symmetry.space_group_name_H-M   'P 1'
#
loop_
_entity.id
_entity.type
_entity.pdbx_description
1 polymer ?
#
loop_
_entity_poly.entity_id
_entity_poly.type
_entity_poly.pdbx_seq_one_letter_code
_entity_poly.pdbx_strand_id
1 'polypeptide(L)'
;MGEDLFLLAVVVIIAVALLICNIYILVYFQHDDDKNTAYFPKALVVFGLFFAEATVLLLPLDVANNSTAIGCAEGWNTACGNINMDLLW
;
A
#
# COMPACT_ATOMS: atom_id res chain seq x y z
N MET A 1 -14.44 7.63 -18.12
CA MET A 1 -14.35 6.63 -17.04
C MET A 1 -13.12 7.04 -16.25
N GLY A 2 -13.34 7.77 -15.15
CA GLY A 2 -12.24 8.30 -14.33
C GLY A 2 -11.72 7.19 -13.43
N GLU A 3 -10.49 7.35 -12.96
CA GLU A 3 -9.90 6.48 -11.94
C GLU A 3 -10.53 6.70 -10.56
N ASP A 4 -10.57 5.65 -9.74
CA ASP A 4 -11.17 5.71 -8.41
C ASP A 4 -10.23 6.44 -7.43
N LEU A 5 -10.34 7.77 -7.42
CA LEU A 5 -9.49 8.67 -6.64
C LEU A 5 -9.57 8.41 -5.12
N PHE A 6 -10.71 7.93 -4.63
CA PHE A 6 -10.86 7.58 -3.22
C PHE A 6 -10.00 6.38 -2.87
N LEU A 7 -10.11 5.30 -3.65
CA LEU A 7 -9.33 4.09 -3.45
C LEU A 7 -7.83 4.38 -3.59
N LEU A 8 -7.44 5.19 -4.58
CA LEU A 8 -6.06 5.63 -4.76
C LEU A 8 -5.53 6.38 -3.52
N ALA A 9 -6.31 7.33 -2.98
CA ALA A 9 -5.91 8.07 -1.79
C ALA A 9 -5.72 7.13 -0.57
N VAL A 10 -6.62 6.15 -0.40
CA VAL A 10 -6.51 5.15 0.67
C VAL A 10 -5.22 4.32 0.53
N VAL A 11 -4.90 3.85 -0.67
CA VAL A 11 -3.66 3.08 -0.93
C VAL A 11 -2.42 3.90 -0.56
N VAL A 12 -2.36 5.18 -0.97
CA VAL A 12 -1.23 6.06 -0.66
C VAL A 12 -1.10 6.30 0.84
N ILE A 13 -2.21 6.57 1.54
CA ILE A 13 -2.22 6.81 2.99
C ILE A 13 -1.74 5.57 3.74
N ILE A 14 -2.26 4.39 3.39
CA ILE A 14 -1.86 3.12 4.02
C ILE A 14 -0.38 2.84 3.75
N ALA A 15 0.11 3.04 2.52
CA ALA A 15 1.51 2.82 2.18
C ALA A 15 2.45 3.71 3.03
N VAL A 16 2.10 4.99 3.22
CA VAL A 16 2.87 5.90 4.09
C VAL A 16 2.81 5.46 5.55
N ALA A 17 1.65 5.03 6.04
CA ALA A 17 1.50 4.54 7.40
C ALA A 17 2.38 3.29 7.67
N LEU A 18 2.41 2.34 6.73
CA LEU A 18 3.26 1.14 6.82
C LEU A 18 4.75 1.51 6.85
N LEU A 19 5.19 2.45 6.01
CA LEU A 19 6.57 2.93 6.04
C LEU A 19 6.94 3.51 7.41
N ILE A 20 6.06 4.31 8.01
CA ILE A 20 6.28 4.88 9.34
C ILE A 20 6.35 3.77 10.41
N CYS A 21 5.43 2.80 10.36
CA CYS A 21 5.45 1.64 11.27
C CYS A 21 6.75 0.83 11.15
N ASN A 22 7.21 0.57 9.93
CA ASN A 22 8.44 -0.17 9.67
C ASN A 22 9.69 0.56 10.19
N ILE A 23 9.73 1.89 10.04
CA ILE A 23 10.79 2.71 10.62
C ILE A 23 10.73 2.66 12.15
N TYR A 24 9.54 2.77 12.75
CA TYR A 24 9.37 2.71 14.20
C TYR A 24 9.86 1.39 14.78
N ILE A 25 9.45 0.26 14.18
CA ILE A 25 9.88 -1.08 14.61
C ILE A 25 11.41 -1.20 14.51
N LEU A 26 12.00 -0.71 13.41
CA LEU A 26 13.45 -0.74 13.25
C LEU A 26 14.15 0.07 14.35
N VAL A 27 13.71 1.30 14.61
CA VAL A 27 14.30 2.17 15.65
C VAL A 27 14.10 1.59 17.05
N TYR A 28 13.00 0.89 17.29
CA TYR A 28 12.71 0.27 18.59
C TYR A 28 13.57 -0.97 18.86
N PHE A 29 13.85 -1.78 17.83
CA PHE A 29 14.65 -3.01 17.96
C PHE A 29 16.12 -2.84 17.56
N GLN A 30 16.56 -1.64 17.18
CA GLN A 30 17.98 -1.41 16.89
C GLN A 30 18.81 -1.61 18.17
N HIS A 31 20.00 -2.17 18.00
CA HIS A 31 20.93 -2.37 19.11
C HIS A 31 21.58 -1.02 19.49
N ASP A 32 21.82 -0.79 20.79
CA ASP A 32 22.39 0.47 21.30
C ASP A 32 23.77 0.82 20.69
N ASP A 33 24.54 -0.18 20.26
CA ASP A 33 25.83 0.01 19.60
C ASP A 33 25.72 0.49 18.14
N ASP A 34 24.52 0.45 17.54
CA ASP A 34 24.29 0.91 16.17
C ASP A 34 24.14 2.44 16.12
N LYS A 35 25.26 3.13 15.92
CA LYS A 35 25.38 4.60 15.81
C LYS A 35 24.83 5.19 14.50
N ASN A 36 23.79 4.58 13.93
CA ASN A 36 23.22 4.95 12.63
C ASN A 36 24.23 4.93 11.47
N THR A 37 25.20 4.03 11.47
CA THR A 37 26.23 3.96 10.42
C THR A 37 25.84 3.00 9.29
N ALA A 38 25.04 1.97 9.60
CA ALA A 38 24.66 0.93 8.66
C ALA A 38 23.37 1.28 7.91
N TYR A 39 23.43 2.17 6.93
CA TYR A 39 22.25 2.61 6.17
C TYR A 39 21.69 1.54 5.22
N PHE A 40 22.56 0.75 4.58
CA PHE A 40 22.14 -0.25 3.60
C PHE A 40 21.29 -1.40 4.20
N PRO A 41 21.69 -2.02 5.33
CA PRO A 41 20.87 -3.04 5.99
C PRO A 41 19.53 -2.47 6.48
N LYS A 42 19.51 -1.23 7.00
CA LYS A 42 18.28 -0.60 7.47
C LYS A 42 17.28 -0.39 6.33
N ALA A 43 17.75 0.12 5.19
CA ALA A 43 16.92 0.27 4.01
C ALA A 43 16.35 -1.08 3.56
N LEU A 44 17.18 -2.13 3.51
CA LEU A 44 16.76 -3.47 3.12
C LEU A 44 15.67 -4.03 4.04
N VAL A 45 15.78 -3.83 5.37
CA VAL A 45 14.77 -4.25 6.33
C VAL A 45 13.46 -3.49 6.13
N VAL A 46 13.50 -2.16 6.03
CA VAL A 46 12.29 -1.34 5.85
C VAL A 46 11.57 -1.69 4.56
N PHE A 47 12.29 -1.82 3.44
CA PHE A 47 11.69 -2.21 2.16
C PHE A 47 11.20 -3.66 2.18
N GLY A 48 11.94 -4.58 2.81
CA GLY A 48 11.53 -5.98 2.93
C GLY A 48 10.22 -6.15 3.70
N LEU A 49 10.09 -5.46 4.83
CA LEU A 49 8.84 -5.43 5.61
C LEU A 49 7.71 -4.77 4.82
N PHE A 50 7.98 -3.63 4.19
CA PHE A 50 6.98 -2.93 3.39
C PHE A 50 6.44 -3.78 2.24
N PHE A 51 7.30 -4.48 1.48
CA PHE A 51 6.85 -5.35 0.40
C PHE A 51 6.05 -6.55 0.93
N ALA A 52 6.45 -7.15 2.05
CA ALA A 52 5.70 -8.22 2.68
C ALA A 52 4.28 -7.76 3.07
N GLU A 53 4.15 -6.62 3.73
CA GLU A 53 2.86 -6.05 4.13
C GLU A 53 2.02 -5.63 2.92
N ALA A 54 2.63 -5.01 1.91
CA ALA A 54 1.97 -4.61 0.68
C ALA A 54 1.37 -5.82 -0.05
N THR A 55 2.09 -6.94 -0.16
CA THR A 55 1.57 -8.15 -0.83
C THR A 55 0.31 -8.72 -0.16
N VAL A 56 0.21 -8.63 1.17
CA VAL A 56 -0.99 -9.06 1.90
C VAL A 56 -2.17 -8.11 1.63
N LEU A 57 -1.91 -6.80 1.57
CA LEU A 57 -2.93 -5.78 1.36
C LEU A 57 -3.38 -5.63 -0.10
N LEU A 58 -2.65 -6.19 -1.06
CA LEU A 58 -3.08 -6.25 -2.46
C LEU A 58 -4.35 -7.10 -2.65
N LEU A 59 -4.55 -8.14 -1.82
CA LEU A 59 -5.73 -9.02 -1.90
C LEU A 59 -7.06 -8.27 -1.66
N PRO A 60 -7.26 -7.56 -0.53
CA PRO A 60 -8.47 -6.78 -0.34
C PRO A 60 -8.58 -5.58 -1.28
N LEU A 61 -7.44 -5.02 -1.73
CA LEU A 61 -7.43 -3.95 -2.73
C LEU A 61 -8.00 -4.42 -4.07
N ASP A 62 -7.66 -5.63 -4.52
CA ASP A 62 -8.19 -6.23 -5.75
C ASP A 62 -9.71 -6.46 -5.66
N VAL A 63 -10.18 -6.97 -4.53
CA VAL A 63 -11.63 -7.13 -4.29
C VAL A 63 -12.34 -5.77 -4.30
N ALA A 64 -11.77 -4.76 -3.66
CA ALA A 64 -12.35 -3.42 -3.61
C ALA A 64 -12.40 -2.75 -5.00
N ASN A 65 -11.31 -2.84 -5.76
CA ASN A 65 -11.20 -2.26 -7.11
C ASN A 65 -12.20 -2.90 -8.09
N ASN A 66 -12.42 -4.21 -8.01
CA ASN A 66 -13.44 -4.87 -8.83
C ASN A 66 -14.87 -4.58 -8.35
N SER A 67 -15.07 -4.32 -7.06
CA SER A 67 -16.40 -4.03 -6.49
C SER A 67 -16.95 -2.66 -6.89
N THR A 68 -16.10 -1.67 -7.19
CA THR A 68 -16.53 -0.32 -7.57
C THR A 68 -17.19 -0.28 -8.96
N ALA A 69 -17.01 -1.33 -9.78
CA ALA A 69 -17.70 -1.50 -11.05
C ALA A 69 -19.16 -2.01 -10.92
N ILE A 70 -19.59 -2.43 -9.73
CA ILE A 70 -20.95 -2.96 -9.51
C ILE A 70 -21.97 -1.82 -9.66
N GLY A 71 -22.97 -2.00 -10.53
CA GLY A 71 -24.02 -1.01 -10.78
C GLY A 71 -23.64 0.12 -11.74
N CYS A 72 -22.44 0.07 -12.35
CA CYS A 72 -22.01 1.02 -13.38
C CYS A 72 -22.74 0.83 -14.72
N ALA A 73 -23.05 -0.41 -15.10
CA ALA A 73 -23.87 -0.71 -16.28
C ALA A 73 -25.35 -0.33 -16.08
N GLU A 74 -25.81 -0.34 -14.83
CA GLU A 74 -27.20 -0.04 -14.43
C GLU A 74 -27.43 1.45 -14.12
N GLY A 75 -26.37 2.28 -14.13
CA GLY A 75 -26.45 3.74 -14.04
C GLY A 75 -26.75 4.33 -12.66
N TRP A 76 -26.81 3.52 -11.59
CA TRP A 76 -27.05 4.02 -10.22
C TRP A 76 -25.77 4.18 -9.40
N ASN A 77 -24.66 3.60 -9.86
CA ASN A 77 -23.34 3.86 -9.30
C ASN A 77 -22.69 5.03 -10.05
N THR A 78 -22.34 6.09 -9.31
CA THR A 78 -21.67 7.28 -9.85
C THR A 78 -20.14 7.23 -9.67
N ALA A 79 -19.64 6.30 -8.84
CA ALA A 79 -18.22 6.03 -8.64
C ALA A 79 -17.73 4.95 -9.64
N CYS A 80 -17.87 5.23 -10.93
CA CYS A 80 -17.44 4.31 -11.98
C CYS A 80 -16.00 4.59 -12.39
N GLY A 81 -15.09 3.77 -11.86
CA GLY A 81 -13.66 3.82 -12.11
C GLY A 81 -12.96 2.55 -11.63
N ASN A 82 -11.84 2.23 -12.26
CA ASN A 82 -10.94 1.17 -11.81
C ASN A 82 -9.52 1.70 -11.88
N ILE A 83 -8.70 1.31 -10.91
CA ILE A 83 -7.26 1.52 -10.99
C ILE A 83 -6.73 0.51 -12.01
N ASN A 84 -5.89 0.95 -12.96
CA ASN A 84 -5.19 0.04 -13.84
C ASN A 84 -4.14 -0.71 -13.02
N MET A 85 -4.29 -2.03 -12.98
CA MET A 85 -3.47 -2.91 -12.18
C MET A 85 -2.79 -3.98 -13.08
N ASP A 86 -2.72 -3.75 -14.40
CA ASP A 86 -2.07 -4.64 -15.39
C ASP A 86 -0.56 -4.84 -15.17
N LEU A 87 0.07 -3.97 -14.36
CA LEU A 87 1.48 -4.14 -13.99
C LEU A 87 1.64 -5.00 -12.72
N LEU A 88 0.58 -5.14 -11.93
CA LEU A 88 0.57 -5.81 -10.63
C LEU A 88 0.25 -7.31 -10.75
N TRP A 89 -0.34 -7.75 -11.86
CA TRP A 89 -0.60 -9.15 -12.24
C TRP A 89 -0.20 -9.42 -13.69
#